data_AF-A0A524DAR6-F1
#
_entry.id   AF-A0A524DAR6-F1
#
_cell.length_a   1.000
_cell.length_b   1.000
_cell.length_c   1.000
_cell.angle_alpha   90.00
_cell.angle_beta   90.00
_cell.angle_gamma   90.00
#
_symmetry.space_group_name_H-M   'P 1'
#
loop_
_entity.id
_entity.type
_entity.pdbx_description
1 polymer ?
#
loop_
_entity_poly.entity_id
_entity_poly.type
_entity_poly.pdbx_seq_one_letter_code
_entity_poly.pdbx_strand_id
1 'polypeptide(L)'
;MKRINDILTEEEIKNIFHRILSNDIKKLQFQIRSNLEIIFYNNGRIEIKENDKITEINMPWYVEENIKELEDNNYDDLIKMINNKFKILKDEKDRDEIKFSIEMTEDKYKYIKK
;
A
#
# COMPACT_ATOMS: atom_id res chain seq x y z
N MET A 1 -13.45 -11.28 -9.03
CA MET A 1 -12.01 -11.07 -8.76
C MET A 1 -11.90 -9.63 -8.27
N LYS A 2 -11.75 -9.41 -6.97
CA LYS A 2 -11.65 -8.05 -6.40
C LYS A 2 -10.30 -7.49 -6.83
N ARG A 3 -10.30 -6.45 -7.65
CA ARG A 3 -9.06 -5.83 -8.16
C ARG A 3 -8.49 -4.93 -7.08
N ILE A 4 -7.17 -4.70 -7.06
CA ILE A 4 -6.58 -3.71 -6.14
C ILE A 4 -7.25 -2.34 -6.28
N ASN A 5 -7.75 -2.03 -7.47
CA ASN A 5 -8.51 -0.83 -7.80
C ASN A 5 -9.83 -0.68 -7.02
N ASP A 6 -10.35 -1.77 -6.44
CA ASP A 6 -11.53 -1.75 -5.55
C ASP A 6 -11.16 -1.27 -4.13
N ILE A 7 -9.87 -1.33 -3.77
CA ILE A 7 -9.33 -0.97 -2.46
C ILE A 7 -8.58 0.36 -2.54
N LEU A 8 -7.70 0.52 -3.54
CA LEU A 8 -6.85 1.69 -3.75
C LEU A 8 -7.06 2.23 -5.16
N THR A 9 -7.23 3.53 -5.33
CA THR A 9 -7.24 4.17 -6.65
C THR A 9 -5.84 4.14 -7.26
N GLU A 10 -5.73 4.34 -8.57
CA GLU A 10 -4.43 4.46 -9.22
C GLU A 10 -3.59 5.56 -8.58
N GLU A 11 -4.15 6.75 -8.34
CA GLU A 11 -3.47 7.87 -7.67
C GLU A 11 -2.95 7.52 -6.27
N GLU A 12 -3.67 6.71 -5.49
CA GLU A 12 -3.18 6.28 -4.19
C GLU A 12 -2.04 5.27 -4.32
N ILE A 13 -2.12 4.34 -5.28
CA ILE A 13 -1.01 3.43 -5.61
C ILE A 13 0.22 4.24 -6.04
N LYS A 14 0.00 5.30 -6.85
CA LYS A 14 1.03 6.23 -7.28
C LYS A 14 1.74 6.87 -6.10
N ASN A 15 0.95 7.43 -5.18
CA ASN A 15 1.45 8.08 -3.97
C ASN A 15 2.19 7.09 -3.07
N ILE A 16 1.69 5.85 -2.92
CA ILE A 16 2.36 4.80 -2.15
C ILE A 16 3.75 4.52 -2.70
N PHE A 17 3.87 4.26 -4.01
CA PHE A 17 5.17 3.98 -4.63
C PHE A 17 6.13 5.16 -4.51
N HIS A 18 5.65 6.39 -4.70
CA HIS A 18 6.47 7.59 -4.50
C HIS A 18 7.06 7.63 -3.10
N ARG A 19 6.26 7.31 -2.07
CA ARG A 19 6.72 7.29 -0.66
C ARG A 19 7.68 6.15 -0.36
N ILE A 20 7.44 4.96 -0.89
CA ILE A 20 8.33 3.80 -0.76
C ILE A 20 9.71 4.16 -1.33
N LEU A 21 9.74 4.75 -2.53
CA LEU A 21 10.96 5.15 -3.20
C LEU A 21 11.68 6.30 -2.48
N SER A 22 10.96 7.36 -2.09
CA SER A 22 11.53 8.51 -1.36
C SER A 22 12.11 8.15 0.01
N ASN A 23 11.60 7.10 0.67
CA ASN A 23 12.07 6.68 2.00
C ASN A 23 13.09 5.53 1.95
N ASP A 24 13.55 5.13 0.76
CA ASP A 24 14.43 3.96 0.55
C ASP A 24 13.89 2.67 1.22
N ILE A 25 12.56 2.52 1.23
CA ILE A 25 11.88 1.35 1.78
C ILE A 25 11.87 0.28 0.70
N LYS A 26 12.21 -0.97 1.03
CA LYS A 26 12.09 -2.09 0.09
C LYS A 26 10.67 -2.63 -0.01
N LYS A 27 9.96 -2.64 1.12
CA LYS A 27 8.64 -3.26 1.25
C LYS A 27 7.71 -2.45 2.15
N LEU A 28 6.49 -2.18 1.69
CA LEU A 28 5.41 -1.61 2.49
C LEU A 28 4.25 -2.61 2.55
N GLN A 29 3.86 -3.02 3.75
CA GLN A 29 2.84 -4.03 3.98
C GLN A 29 1.62 -3.41 4.69
N PHE A 30 0.44 -3.67 4.13
CA PHE A 30 -0.85 -3.36 4.72
C PHE A 30 -1.56 -4.66 5.10
N GLN A 31 -1.69 -4.92 6.39
CA GLN A 31 -2.46 -6.03 6.93
C GLN A 31 -3.88 -5.56 7.26
N ILE A 32 -4.84 -5.96 6.42
CA ILE A 32 -6.27 -5.65 6.53
C ILE A 32 -6.97 -6.88 7.11
N ARG A 33 -7.22 -6.89 8.42
CA ARG A 33 -7.74 -8.06 9.15
C ARG A 33 -6.80 -9.28 9.06
N SER A 34 -7.25 -10.44 9.52
CA SER A 34 -6.46 -11.68 9.56
C SER A 34 -6.30 -12.36 8.21
N ASN A 35 -7.03 -11.94 7.18
CA ASN A 35 -7.14 -12.69 5.93
C ASN A 35 -6.89 -11.89 4.65
N LEU A 36 -6.57 -10.60 4.74
CA LEU A 36 -6.22 -9.78 3.59
C LEU A 36 -4.93 -8.99 3.88
N GLU A 37 -3.97 -9.10 2.97
CA GLU A 37 -2.70 -8.39 3.03
C GLU A 37 -2.40 -7.81 1.65
N ILE A 38 -1.92 -6.57 1.61
CA ILE A 38 -1.42 -5.92 0.40
C ILE A 38 0.02 -5.51 0.65
N ILE A 39 0.92 -5.94 -0.23
CA ILE A 39 2.36 -5.70 -0.11
C ILE A 39 2.84 -4.98 -1.35
N PHE A 40 3.47 -3.83 -1.15
CA PHE A 40 4.12 -3.06 -2.19
C PHE A 40 5.63 -3.23 -2.08
N TYR A 41 6.28 -3.48 -3.21
CA TYR A 41 7.73 -3.56 -3.31
C TYR A 41 8.26 -2.38 -4.11
N ASN A 42 9.42 -1.85 -3.72
CA ASN A 42 10.02 -0.69 -4.39
C ASN A 42 10.38 -0.90 -5.87
N ASN A 43 10.32 -2.12 -6.37
CA ASN A 43 10.52 -2.47 -7.78
C ASN A 43 9.21 -2.45 -8.62
N GLY A 44 8.10 -1.95 -8.06
CA GLY A 44 6.83 -1.85 -8.77
C GLY A 44 5.98 -3.12 -8.71
N ARG A 45 6.38 -4.14 -7.94
CA ARG A 45 5.57 -5.32 -7.69
C ARG A 45 4.58 -5.06 -6.56
N ILE A 46 3.37 -5.58 -6.70
CA ILE A 46 2.34 -5.61 -5.66
C ILE A 46 1.85 -7.04 -5.47
N GLU A 47 1.87 -7.53 -4.24
CA GLU A 47 1.23 -8.79 -3.85
C GLU A 47 -0.05 -8.50 -3.07
N ILE A 48 -1.13 -9.21 -3.40
CA ILE A 48 -2.37 -9.21 -2.65
C ILE A 48 -2.59 -10.64 -2.16
N LYS A 49 -2.52 -10.84 -0.85
CA LYS A 49 -2.76 -12.15 -0.21
C LYS A 49 -4.15 -12.13 0.40
N GLU A 50 -5.04 -12.98 -0.09
CA GLU A 50 -6.40 -13.15 0.44
C GLU A 50 -6.60 -14.62 0.84
N ASN A 51 -6.62 -14.90 2.15
CA ASN A 51 -6.54 -16.24 2.72
C ASN A 51 -5.30 -16.99 2.19
N ASP A 52 -5.48 -18.07 1.43
CA ASP A 52 -4.40 -18.87 0.83
C ASP A 52 -4.10 -18.49 -0.64
N LYS A 53 -4.73 -17.44 -1.17
CA LYS A 53 -4.55 -17.01 -2.57
C LYS A 53 -3.64 -15.80 -2.65
N ILE A 54 -2.66 -15.87 -3.54
CA ILE A 54 -1.77 -14.76 -3.86
C ILE A 54 -2.09 -14.28 -5.27
N THR A 55 -2.37 -12.98 -5.40
CA THR A 55 -2.48 -12.29 -6.69
C THR A 55 -1.33 -11.32 -6.82
N GLU A 56 -0.61 -11.38 -7.93
CA GLU A 56 0.52 -10.50 -8.20
C GLU A 56 0.19 -9.51 -9.31
N ILE A 57 0.63 -8.27 -9.14
CA ILE A 57 0.53 -7.21 -10.13
C ILE A 57 1.93 -6.62 -10.30
N ASN A 58 2.44 -6.63 -11.52
CA ASN A 58 3.75 -6.08 -11.84
C ASN A 58 3.59 -4.76 -12.60
N MET A 59 4.05 -3.67 -12.00
CA MET A 59 4.02 -2.32 -12.57
C MET A 59 5.43 -1.68 -12.57
N PRO A 60 6.48 -2.36 -13.11
CA PRO A 60 7.85 -1.83 -13.07
C PRO A 60 8.01 -0.51 -13.82
N TRP A 61 7.25 -0.32 -14.92
CA TRP A 61 7.18 0.93 -15.68
C TRP A 61 6.82 2.13 -14.80
N TYR A 62 6.02 1.91 -13.75
CA TYR A 62 5.61 2.96 -12.83
C TYR A 62 6.78 3.51 -12.03
N VAL A 63 7.71 2.64 -11.61
CA VAL A 63 8.90 3.04 -10.86
C VAL A 63 9.87 3.80 -11.77
N GLU A 64 10.11 3.29 -12.99
CA GLU A 64 11.03 3.90 -13.95
C GLU A 64 10.62 5.32 -14.37
N GLU A 65 9.32 5.58 -14.56
CA GLU A 65 8.82 6.89 -14.98
C GLU A 65 8.79 7.93 -13.86
N ASN A 66 8.72 7.50 -12.58
CA ASN A 66 8.46 8.39 -11.43
C ASN A 66 9.67 8.57 -10.49
N ILE A 67 10.85 8.03 -10.81
CA ILE A 67 12.11 8.24 -10.06
C ILE A 67 12.68 9.67 -10.20
N LYS A 68 12.26 10.44 -11.20
CA LYS A 68 12.91 11.73 -11.54
C LYS A 68 12.63 12.88 -10.56
N GLU A 69 11.64 12.76 -9.68
CA GLU A 69 11.24 13.82 -8.72
C GLU A 69 10.84 13.20 -7.36
N LEU A 70 11.77 12.49 -6.71
CA LEU A 70 11.59 12.07 -5.33
C LEU A 70 11.91 13.26 -4.41
N GLU A 71 10.89 14.01 -4.01
CA GLU A 71 11.03 15.00 -2.95
C GLU A 71 11.21 14.30 -1.58
N ASP A 72 11.93 14.97 -0.67
CA ASP A 72 12.10 14.55 0.73
C ASP A 72 10.72 14.46 1.39
N ASN A 73 10.26 13.23 1.54
CA ASN A 73 8.91 12.94 2.00
C ASN A 73 8.98 12.21 3.33
N ASN A 74 8.68 12.95 4.40
CA ASN A 74 8.74 12.45 5.77
C ASN A 74 7.69 11.33 5.99
N TYR A 75 8.05 10.36 6.83
CA TYR A 75 7.22 9.24 7.26
C TYR A 75 5.83 9.68 7.77
N ASP A 76 5.74 10.84 8.41
CA ASP A 76 4.47 11.39 8.94
C ASP A 76 3.40 11.62 7.86
N ASP A 77 3.80 11.94 6.63
CA ASP A 77 2.85 12.16 5.54
C ASP A 77 2.34 10.85 4.95
N LEU A 78 3.16 9.78 4.98
CA LEU A 78 2.69 8.43 4.69
C LEU A 78 1.62 8.02 5.71
N ILE A 79 1.85 8.29 7.00
CA ILE A 79 0.87 8.03 8.07
C ILE A 79 -0.44 8.79 7.84
N LYS A 80 -0.38 10.09 7.51
CA LYS A 80 -1.58 10.89 7.21
C LYS A 80 -2.36 10.34 6.02
N MET A 81 -1.66 10.00 4.93
CA MET A 81 -2.29 9.44 3.74
C MET A 81 -3.01 8.12 4.06
N ILE A 82 -2.36 7.22 4.81
CA ILE A 82 -2.99 5.96 5.24
C ILE A 82 -4.18 6.27 6.13
N ASN A 83 -4.04 7.16 7.13
CA ASN A 83 -5.12 7.54 8.05
C ASN A 83 -6.34 8.17 7.37
N ASN A 84 -6.16 8.83 6.21
CA ASN A 84 -7.28 9.36 5.42
C ASN A 84 -8.18 8.25 4.85
N LYS A 85 -7.63 7.05 4.62
CA LYS A 85 -8.34 5.95 3.95
C LYS A 85 -8.58 4.73 4.82
N PHE A 86 -7.69 4.51 5.77
CA PHE A 86 -7.70 3.38 6.67
C PHE A 86 -7.44 3.89 8.08
N LYS A 87 -8.01 3.25 9.08
CA LYS A 87 -7.62 3.50 10.46
C LYS A 87 -6.37 2.67 10.76
N ILE A 88 -5.24 3.32 11.03
CA ILE A 88 -4.05 2.61 11.51
C ILE A 88 -4.32 2.10 12.93
N LEU A 89 -4.17 0.78 13.13
CA LEU A 89 -4.26 0.12 14.43
C LEU A 89 -2.88 -0.06 15.06
N LYS A 90 -1.88 -0.35 14.22
CA LYS A 90 -0.49 -0.54 14.61
C LYS A 90 0.41 -0.27 13.42
N ASP A 91 1.55 0.36 13.65
CA ASP A 91 2.64 0.46 12.68
C ASP A 91 3.92 -0.15 13.25
N GLU A 92 4.67 -0.81 12.38
CA GLU A 92 5.99 -1.40 12.65
C GLU A 92 6.92 -0.92 11.55
N LYS A 93 8.02 -0.27 11.93
CA LYS A 93 9.03 0.24 11.01
C LYS A 93 10.36 -0.42 11.30
N ASP A 94 10.89 -1.12 10.31
CA ASP A 94 12.26 -1.58 10.23
C ASP A 94 13.02 -0.74 9.19
N ARG A 95 14.32 -0.97 9.03
CA ARG A 95 15.19 -0.27 8.09
C ARG A 95 14.70 -0.37 6.65
N ASP A 96 14.25 -1.56 6.26
CA ASP A 96 13.88 -1.87 4.86
C ASP A 96 12.37 -2.10 4.67
N GLU A 97 11.61 -2.24 5.75
CA GLU A 97 10.21 -2.64 5.70
C GLU A 97 9.35 -1.79 6.64
N ILE A 98 8.16 -1.43 6.16
CA ILE A 98 7.13 -0.82 6.99
C ILE A 98 5.88 -1.67 6.92
N LYS A 99 5.31 -2.00 8.07
CA LYS A 99 4.09 -2.79 8.18
C LYS A 99 3.03 -2.03 8.96
N PHE A 100 1.87 -1.87 8.36
CA PHE A 100 0.70 -1.31 8.98
C PHE A 100 -0.37 -2.38 9.19
N SER A 101 -0.82 -2.54 10.43
CA SER A 101 -2.10 -3.19 10.72
C SER A 101 -3.19 -2.12 10.61
N ILE A 102 -4.10 -2.29 9.67
CA ILE A 102 -5.10 -1.27 9.33
C ILE A 102 -6.50 -1.84 9.29
N GLU A 103 -7.47 -0.98 9.61
CA GLU A 103 -8.89 -1.25 9.49
C GLU A 103 -9.50 -0.34 8.42
N MET A 104 -10.38 -0.90 7.57
CA MET A 104 -11.15 -0.12 6.61
C MET A 104 -12.14 0.77 7.37
N THR A 105 -12.15 2.08 7.10
CA THR A 105 -13.21 2.96 7.61
C THR A 105 -14.54 2.64 6.90
N GLU A 106 -15.64 2.56 7.67
CA GLU A 106 -16.86 1.83 7.33
C GLU A 106 -17.58 2.27 6.03
N ASP A 107 -17.32 3.48 5.52
CA ASP A 107 -18.09 4.04 4.40
C ASP A 107 -17.86 3.36 3.03
N LYS A 108 -16.78 2.59 2.84
CA LYS A 108 -16.50 1.90 1.56
C LYS A 108 -16.71 0.39 1.56
N TYR A 109 -16.99 -0.23 2.72
CA TYR A 109 -17.18 -1.70 2.80
C TYR A 109 -18.50 -2.19 2.18
N LYS A 110 -19.45 -1.29 1.84
CA LYS A 110 -20.69 -1.64 1.15
C LYS A 110 -20.46 -2.36 -0.19
N TYR A 111 -19.30 -2.24 -0.81
CA TYR A 111 -19.00 -2.83 -2.12
C TYR A 111 -18.22 -4.16 -2.07
N ILE A 112 -17.78 -4.60 -0.89
CA ILE A 112 -16.96 -5.82 -0.74
C ILE A 112 -17.81 -7.06 -0.38
N LYS A 113 -19.10 -6.85 -0.05
CA LYS A 113 -20.12 -7.91 0.07
C LYS A 113 -21.07 -7.87 -1.13
N LYS A 114 -20.73 -8.59 -2.20
CA LYS A 114 -21.68 -9.29 -3.07
C LYS A 114 -20.98 -10.50 -3.69
#